data_AF-A0A6J6Q3D0-F1
#
_entry.id   AF-A0A6J6Q3D0-F1
#
_cell.length_a   1.000
_cell.length_b   1.000
_cell.length_c   1.000
_cell.angle_alpha   90.00
_cell.angle_beta   90.00
_cell.angle_gamma   90.00
#
_symmetry.space_group_name_H-M   'P 1'
#
loop_
_entity.id
_entity.type
_entity.pdbx_description
1 polymer ?
#
loop_
_entity_poly.entity_id
_entity_poly.type
_entity_poly.pdbx_seq_one_letter_code
_entity_poly.pdbx_strand_id
1 'polypeptide(L)' 'MIKRVDRAVYDVIATSVAGSSVNDVLDAKAGIYGRHYDLALDGVGVSYSGGYITKYKAQIDKAAAAIKSGKIKVPTKP' A
#
# COMPACT_ATOMS: atom_id res chain seq x y z
N MET A 1 -2.74 -9.83 -8.24
CA MET A 1 -2.29 -8.86 -7.21
C MET A 1 -1.57 -7.73 -7.91
N ILE A 2 -1.81 -6.48 -7.52
CA ILE A 2 -1.09 -5.32 -8.01
C ILE A 2 -0.15 -4.84 -6.89
N LYS A 3 1.11 -4.56 -7.23
CA LYS A 3 2.05 -3.83 -6.39
C LYS A 3 2.53 -2.61 -7.16
N ARG A 4 2.21 -1.41 -6.67
CA ARG A 4 2.44 -0.13 -7.34
C ARG A 4 3.82 0.43 -7.03
N VAL A 5 4.86 -0.26 -7.50
CA VAL A 5 6.25 0.22 -7.37
C VAL A 5 6.45 1.53 -8.12
N ASP A 6 5.72 1.72 -9.23
CA ASP A 6 5.65 2.97 -10.00
C ASP A 6 5.27 4.17 -9.12
N ARG A 7 4.28 4.01 -8.24
CA ARG A 7 3.86 5.04 -7.28
C ARG A 7 5.00 5.41 -6.32
N ALA A 8 5.66 4.41 -5.75
CA ALA A 8 6.77 4.62 -4.82
C ALA A 8 7.94 5.34 -5.47
N VAL A 9 8.32 4.94 -6.70
CA VAL A 9 9.40 5.58 -7.46
C VAL A 9 9.02 7.02 -7.82
N TYR A 10 7.79 7.25 -8.27
CA TYR A 10 7.31 8.59 -8.57
C TYR A 10 7.38 9.52 -7.35
N ASP A 11 6.88 9.07 -6.20
CA ASP A 11 6.87 9.88 -4.98
C ASP A 11 8.30 10.22 -4.51
N VAL A 12 9.27 9.30 -4.65
CA VAL A 12 10.70 9.57 -4.39
C VAL A 12 11.23 10.68 -5.30
N ILE A 13 10.98 10.59 -6.60
CA ILE A 13 11.47 11.58 -7.57
C ILE A 13 10.80 12.94 -7.32
N ALA A 14 9.48 12.95 -7.15
CA ALA A 14 8.69 14.16 -6.96
C ALA A 14 9.10 14.91 -5.68
N THR A 15 9.31 14.19 -4.57
CA THR A 15 9.76 14.82 -3.32
C THR A 15 11.18 15.35 -3.41
N SER A 16 12.09 14.63 -4.08
CA SER A 16 13.46 15.10 -4.33
C SER A 16 13.47 16.39 -5.15
N VAL A 17 12.68 16.46 -6.23
CA VAL A 17 12.53 17.69 -7.03
C VAL A 17 11.97 18.85 -6.20
N ALA A 18 11.08 18.58 -5.24
CA ALA A 18 10.54 19.56 -4.31
C ALA A 18 11.50 19.93 -3.16
N GLY A 19 12.73 19.41 -3.13
CA GLY A 19 13.71 19.66 -2.06
C GLY A 19 13.39 18.96 -0.74
N SER A 20 12.61 17.88 -0.77
CA SER A 20 12.17 17.10 0.39
C SER A 20 12.49 15.61 0.22
N SER A 21 12.10 14.76 1.17
CA SER A 21 12.25 13.30 1.10
C SER A 21 11.00 12.56 1.56
N VAL A 22 10.78 11.35 1.05
CA VAL A 22 9.70 10.43 1.44
C VAL A 22 10.06 9.51 2.63
N ASN A 23 11.02 9.90 3.48
CA ASN A 23 11.48 9.03 4.56
C ASN A 23 10.69 9.24 5.85
N ASP A 24 9.77 8.33 6.12
CA ASP A 24 9.17 8.15 7.44
C ASP A 24 10.07 7.20 8.28
N VAL A 25 9.97 7.27 9.61
CA VAL A 25 10.73 6.37 10.50
C VAL A 25 9.95 5.07 10.63
N LEU A 26 10.49 3.97 10.10
CA LEU A 26 9.84 2.66 10.12
C LEU A 26 10.27 1.81 11.32
N ASP A 27 11.57 1.80 11.59
CA ASP A 27 12.14 1.22 12.80
C ASP A 27 13.37 2.03 13.21
N ALA A 28 13.19 2.92 14.19
CA ALA A 28 14.27 3.77 14.68
C ALA A 28 15.42 2.96 15.31
N LYS A 29 15.12 1.81 15.93
CA LYS A 29 16.13 0.98 16.62
C LYS A 29 16.99 0.22 15.61
N ALA A 30 16.38 -0.24 14.52
CA ALA A 30 17.09 -0.90 13.42
C ALA A 30 17.66 0.08 12.38
N GLY A 31 17.41 1.39 12.51
CA GLY A 31 17.86 2.41 11.56
C GLY A 31 17.17 2.34 10.20
N ILE A 32 15.92 1.85 10.16
CA ILE A 32 15.15 1.67 8.92
C ILE A 32 14.25 2.88 8.70
N TYR A 33 14.47 3.56 7.56
CA TYR A 33 13.72 4.72 7.10
C TYR A 33 13.11 4.44 5.73
N GLY A 34 11.93 4.99 5.46
CA GLY A 34 11.23 4.84 4.19
C GLY A 34 9.74 5.11 4.35
N ARG A 35 8.93 4.73 3.36
CA ARG A 35 7.47 4.89 3.41
C ARG A 35 6.76 3.56 3.18
N HIS A 36 5.77 3.27 4.01
CA HIS A 36 4.91 2.10 3.81
C HIS A 36 3.85 2.39 2.77
N TYR A 37 3.88 1.68 1.64
CA TYR A 37 2.84 1.76 0.62
C TYR A 37 1.90 0.55 0.74
N ASP A 38 0.77 0.75 1.40
CA ASP A 38 -0.25 -0.28 1.67
C ASP A 38 -1.55 -0.01 0.89
N LEU A 39 -2.68 -0.57 1.34
CA LEU A 39 -3.99 -0.28 0.73
C LEU A 39 -4.42 1.19 0.94
N ALA A 40 -3.96 1.88 1.97
CA ALA A 40 -4.31 3.27 2.24
C ALA A 40 -3.55 4.23 1.32
N LEU A 41 -2.28 3.93 1.01
CA LEU A 41 -1.44 4.70 0.09
C LEU A 41 -1.42 4.15 -1.35
N ASP A 42 -2.38 3.29 -1.69
CA ASP A 42 -2.51 2.65 -3.01
C ASP A 42 -1.23 1.93 -3.50
N GLY A 43 -0.42 1.44 -2.56
CA GLY A 43 0.79 0.65 -2.82
C GLY A 43 0.52 -0.78 -3.26
N VAL A 44 -0.60 -1.34 -2.81
CA VAL A 44 -1.07 -2.67 -3.19
C VAL A 44 -2.53 -2.64 -3.59
N GLY A 45 -2.95 -3.58 -4.41
CA GLY A 45 -4.35 -3.66 -4.86
C GLY A 45 -4.73 -4.99 -5.50
N VAL A 46 -6.01 -5.11 -5.80
CA VAL A 46 -6.59 -6.27 -6.50
C VAL A 46 -6.89 -5.87 -7.94
N SER A 47 -6.37 -6.64 -8.90
CA SER A 47 -6.79 -6.54 -10.29
C SER A 47 -7.97 -7.48 -10.51
N TYR A 48 -9.02 -6.97 -11.15
CA TYR A 48 -10.20 -7.73 -11.58
C TYR A 48 -10.10 -8.18 -13.05
N SER A 49 -8.96 -7.94 -13.70
CA SER A 49 -8.71 -8.40 -15.07
C SER A 49 -8.91 -9.91 -15.17
N GLY A 50 -9.57 -10.36 -16.24
CA GLY A 50 -9.94 -11.76 -16.43
C GLY A 50 -11.30 -12.17 -15.83
N GLY A 51 -11.94 -11.32 -15.03
CA GLY A 51 -13.36 -11.47 -14.64
C GLY A 51 -13.70 -12.55 -13.61
N TYR A 52 -12.80 -13.51 -13.36
CA TYR A 52 -13.04 -14.66 -12.48
C TYR A 52 -13.47 -14.30 -11.04
N ILE A 53 -12.95 -13.20 -10.51
CA ILE A 53 -13.20 -12.75 -9.14
C ILE A 53 -14.19 -11.57 -9.05
N THR A 54 -14.71 -11.08 -10.18
CA THR A 54 -15.61 -9.92 -10.20
C THR A 54 -16.88 -10.14 -9.38
N LYS A 55 -17.38 -11.38 -9.32
CA LYS A 55 -18.51 -11.76 -8.45
C LYS A 55 -18.28 -11.50 -6.96
N TYR A 56 -17.01 -11.45 -6.52
CA TYR A 56 -16.64 -11.18 -5.13
C TYR A 56 -16.25 -9.72 -4.88
N LYS A 57 -16.38 -8.84 -5.88
CA LYS A 57 -15.92 -7.44 -5.79
C LYS A 57 -16.48 -6.71 -4.57
N ALA A 58 -17.78 -6.84 -4.30
CA ALA A 58 -18.38 -6.19 -3.13
C ALA A 58 -17.79 -6.69 -1.79
N GLN A 59 -17.48 -7.99 -1.69
CA GLN A 59 -16.86 -8.56 -0.49
C GLN A 59 -15.40 -8.11 -0.35
N ILE A 60 -14.65 -8.08 -1.45
CA ILE A 60 -13.26 -7.63 -1.50
C ILE A 60 -13.18 -6.14 -1.14
N ASP A 61 -14.03 -5.30 -1.71
CA ASP A 61 -14.05 -3.86 -1.44
C ASP A 61 -14.44 -3.57 0.02
N LYS A 62 -15.40 -4.33 0.59
CA LYS A 62 -15.74 -4.26 2.02
C LYS A 62 -14.56 -4.66 2.92
N ALA A 63 -13.84 -5.73 2.58
CA ALA A 63 -12.66 -6.14 3.33
C ALA A 63 -11.53 -5.11 3.22
N ALA A 64 -11.29 -4.57 2.02
CA ALA A 64 -10.30 -3.51 1.79
C ALA A 64 -10.61 -2.27 2.64
N ALA A 65 -11.88 -1.83 2.68
CA ALA A 65 -12.29 -0.72 3.54
C ALA A 65 -12.05 -1.00 5.03
N ALA A 66 -12.33 -2.22 5.48
CA ALA A 66 -12.08 -2.63 6.87
C ALA A 66 -10.58 -2.75 7.20
N ILE A 67 -9.73 -3.09 6.24
CA ILE A 67 -8.26 -3.06 6.42
C ILE A 67 -7.76 -1.62 6.47
N LYS A 68 -8.20 -0.75 5.54
CA LYS A 68 -7.82 0.67 5.52
C LYS A 68 -8.23 1.40 6.80
N SER A 69 -9.36 1.05 7.40
CA SER A 69 -9.81 1.62 8.69
C SER A 69 -9.14 1.00 9.92
N GLY A 70 -8.29 -0.02 9.76
CA GLY A 70 -7.65 -0.74 10.86
C GLY A 70 -8.57 -1.71 11.60
N LYS A 71 -9.85 -1.83 11.21
CA LYS A 71 -10.80 -2.81 11.79
C LYS A 71 -10.35 -4.25 11.56
N ILE A 72 -9.72 -4.52 10.41
CA ILE A 72 -9.04 -5.79 10.13
C ILE A 72 -7.53 -5.52 10.14
N LYS A 73 -6.81 -6.21 11.02
CA LYS A 73 -5.35 -6.19 11.03
C LYS A 73 -4.82 -7.44 10.32
N VAL A 74 -4.11 -7.24 9.23
CA VAL A 74 -3.51 -8.34 8.46
C VAL A 74 -2.29 -8.87 9.22
N PRO A 75 -2.20 -10.19 9.49
CA PRO A 75 -1.02 -10.79 10.11
C PRO A 75 0.23 -10.59 9.26
N THR A 76 1.37 -10.29 9.89
CA THR A 76 2.66 -10.13 9.21
C THR A 76 3.52 -11.40 9.24
N LYS A 77 3.00 -12.47 9.85
CA LYS A 77 3.61 -13.80 9.93
C LYS A 77 2.55 -14.85 9.52
N PRO A 78 2.94 -15.92 8.81
CA PRO A 78 2.04 -17.02 8.45
C PRO A 78 1.44 -17.73 9.67
#